data_AF-A0A843K7L8-F1
#
_entry.id   AF-A0A843K7L8-F1
#
_cell.length_a   1.000
_cell.length_b   1.000
_cell.length_c   1.000
_cell.angle_alpha   90.00
_cell.angle_beta   90.00
_cell.angle_gamma   90.00
#
_symmetry.space_group_name_H-M   'P 1'
#
loop_
_entity.id
_entity.type
_entity.pdbx_description
1 polymer ?
#
loop_
_entity_poly.entity_id
_entity_poly.type
_entity_poly.pdbx_seq_one_letter_code
_entity_poly.pdbx_strand_id
1 'polypeptide(L)'
;MTEINGSGCTPDKCQGCTGCGGEAIEKITLRVEWKHKGVTPEDPEAISTILHDLSAELMVSGVELIYINNTYEENIKENSSTFFINGHLLSDIVDLPEGPVSKELIRKGIFQALLRNL
;
A
#
# COMPACT_ATOMS: atom_id res chain seq x y z
N MET A 1 -31.29 -38.05 -22.79
CA MET A 1 -30.26 -37.03 -23.10
C MET A 1 -30.88 -35.69 -22.81
N THR A 2 -30.45 -35.01 -21.75
CA THR A 2 -31.05 -33.74 -21.31
C THR A 2 -30.24 -32.60 -21.90
N GLU A 3 -30.85 -31.84 -22.79
CA GLU A 3 -30.27 -30.67 -23.44
C GLU A 3 -30.30 -29.49 -22.45
N ILE A 4 -29.14 -29.11 -21.91
CA ILE A 4 -28.94 -27.89 -21.12
C ILE A 4 -28.41 -26.85 -22.11
N ASN A 5 -29.30 -26.20 -22.85
CA ASN A 5 -28.93 -25.26 -23.90
C ASN A 5 -29.40 -23.85 -23.53
N GLY A 6 -28.44 -22.93 -23.38
CA GLY A 6 -28.67 -21.49 -23.46
C GLY A 6 -28.78 -20.71 -22.16
N SER A 7 -27.74 -20.69 -21.32
CA SER A 7 -27.59 -19.67 -20.27
C SER A 7 -27.57 -18.28 -20.91
N GLY A 8 -28.69 -17.55 -20.80
CA GLY A 8 -28.89 -16.20 -21.32
C GLY A 8 -28.13 -15.11 -20.56
N CYS A 9 -26.82 -15.30 -20.32
CA CYS A 9 -25.96 -14.28 -19.75
C CYS A 9 -25.45 -13.37 -20.87
N THR A 10 -26.14 -12.27 -21.11
CA THR A 10 -25.62 -11.12 -21.87
C THR A 10 -25.06 -10.09 -20.88
N PRO A 11 -24.07 -9.26 -21.26
CA PRO A 11 -23.48 -8.27 -20.36
C PRO A 11 -24.50 -7.30 -19.71
N ASP A 12 -25.66 -7.11 -20.33
CA ASP A 12 -26.76 -6.28 -19.85
C ASP A 12 -27.67 -6.99 -18.80
N LYS A 13 -27.66 -8.33 -18.74
CA LYS A 13 -28.54 -9.15 -17.88
C LYS A 13 -27.74 -10.06 -16.96
N CYS A 14 -26.76 -9.47 -16.30
CA CYS A 14 -25.76 -10.12 -15.44
C CYS A 14 -26.32 -10.48 -14.05
N GLN A 15 -27.48 -9.92 -13.68
CA GLN A 15 -28.11 -10.01 -12.37
C GLN A 15 -28.73 -11.41 -12.13
N GLY A 16 -27.88 -12.41 -11.88
CA GLY A 16 -28.31 -13.79 -11.60
C GLY A 16 -27.45 -14.90 -12.20
N CYS A 17 -26.41 -14.56 -12.97
CA CYS A 17 -25.44 -15.54 -13.44
C CYS A 17 -24.28 -15.65 -12.45
N THR A 18 -23.97 -16.86 -11.98
CA THR A 18 -22.75 -17.12 -11.19
C THR A 18 -21.54 -16.80 -12.06
N GLY A 19 -20.75 -15.80 -11.66
CA GLY A 19 -19.60 -15.28 -12.44
C GLY A 19 -19.90 -14.02 -13.26
N CYS A 20 -21.13 -13.50 -13.22
CA CYS A 20 -21.51 -12.23 -13.85
C CYS A 20 -21.79 -11.20 -12.75
N GLY A 21 -20.71 -10.70 -12.19
CA GLY A 21 -20.68 -9.70 -11.15
C GLY A 21 -19.21 -9.53 -10.91
N GLY A 22 -18.64 -8.46 -11.48
CA GLY A 22 -17.27 -8.10 -11.16
C GLY A 22 -17.20 -8.02 -9.65
N GLU A 23 -16.64 -9.07 -9.04
CA GLU A 23 -16.33 -9.08 -7.63
C GLU A 23 -15.60 -7.77 -7.42
N ALA A 24 -16.21 -6.89 -6.62
CA ALA A 24 -15.56 -5.65 -6.24
C ALA A 24 -14.24 -6.13 -5.64
N ILE A 25 -13.13 -5.91 -6.37
CA ILE A 25 -11.81 -6.32 -5.93
C ILE A 25 -11.69 -5.72 -4.53
N GLU A 26 -11.69 -6.57 -3.51
CA GLU A 26 -11.58 -6.12 -2.12
C GLU A 26 -10.29 -5.33 -2.05
N LYS A 27 -10.44 -4.00 -1.95
CA LYS A 27 -9.28 -3.12 -1.97
C LYS A 27 -8.59 -3.24 -0.63
N ILE A 28 -7.34 -3.69 -0.64
CA ILE A 28 -6.54 -3.76 0.57
C ILE A 28 -6.00 -2.36 0.83
N THR A 29 -6.52 -1.69 1.84
CA THR A 29 -6.02 -0.37 2.24
C THR A 29 -4.78 -0.53 3.11
N LEU A 30 -3.70 0.18 2.75
CA LEU A 30 -2.43 0.14 3.45
C LEU A 30 -1.96 1.56 3.75
N ARG A 31 -1.76 1.86 5.02
CA ARG A 31 -1.37 3.17 5.51
C ARG A 31 0.14 3.24 5.66
N VAL A 32 0.77 4.20 4.98
CA VAL A 32 2.20 4.52 5.15
C VAL A 32 2.32 5.88 5.79
N GLU A 33 2.95 5.94 6.96
CA GLU A 33 3.21 7.19 7.68
C GLU A 33 4.69 7.49 7.67
N TRP A 34 5.06 8.70 7.28
CA TRP A 34 6.41 9.21 7.46
C TRP A 34 6.39 10.22 8.60
N LYS A 35 7.18 9.95 9.63
CA LYS A 35 7.33 10.81 10.80
C LYS A 35 8.78 11.25 10.89
N HIS A 36 8.99 12.53 11.21
CA HIS A 36 10.34 13.09 11.23
C HIS A 36 10.51 14.20 12.26
N LYS A 37 11.76 14.44 12.66
CA LYS A 37 12.15 15.48 13.63
C LYS A 37 13.40 16.22 13.17
N GLY A 38 13.32 17.55 13.07
CA GLY A 38 14.45 18.38 12.63
C GLY A 38 14.73 18.25 11.13
N VAL A 39 15.98 18.47 10.73
CA VAL A 39 16.41 18.34 9.33
C VAL A 39 16.65 16.87 9.02
N THR A 40 15.87 16.31 8.10
CA THR A 40 16.02 14.91 7.66
C THR A 40 16.96 14.78 6.47
N PRO A 41 17.62 13.62 6.30
CA PRO A 41 18.38 13.33 5.10
C PRO A 41 17.47 13.08 3.89
N GLU A 42 16.21 12.67 4.09
CA GLU A 42 15.23 12.59 3.00
C GLU A 42 14.57 13.95 2.70
N ASP A 43 14.34 14.16 1.41
CA ASP A 43 13.57 15.29 0.89
C ASP A 43 12.07 14.96 0.89
N PRO A 44 11.20 15.82 1.46
CA PRO A 44 9.77 15.54 1.58
C PRO A 44 9.06 15.42 0.22
N GLU A 45 9.48 16.18 -0.79
CA GLU A 45 8.92 16.09 -2.14
C GLU A 45 9.33 14.79 -2.82
N ALA A 46 10.58 14.36 -2.61
CA ALA A 46 11.06 13.06 -3.07
C ALA A 46 10.27 11.89 -2.43
N ILE A 47 10.02 11.93 -1.11
CA ILE A 47 9.22 10.90 -0.42
C ILE A 47 7.77 10.88 -0.94
N SER A 48 7.16 12.05 -1.11
CA SER A 48 5.82 12.15 -1.68
C SER A 48 5.75 11.56 -3.09
N THR A 49 6.75 11.82 -3.92
CA THR A 49 6.86 11.27 -5.29
C THR A 49 7.01 9.76 -5.26
N ILE A 50 7.88 9.23 -4.40
CA ILE A 50 8.09 7.80 -4.22
C ILE A 50 6.79 7.08 -3.84
N LEU A 51 6.05 7.63 -2.86
CA LEU A 51 4.82 7.02 -2.38
C LEU A 51 3.67 7.15 -3.38
N HIS A 52 3.60 8.24 -4.13
CA HIS A 52 2.65 8.36 -5.22
C HIS A 52 2.91 7.32 -6.31
N ASP A 53 4.16 7.13 -6.71
CA ASP A 53 4.54 6.14 -7.71
C ASP A 53 4.24 4.71 -7.22
N LEU A 54 4.59 4.39 -5.97
CA LEU A 54 4.23 3.11 -5.35
C LEU A 54 2.71 2.90 -5.28
N SER A 55 1.93 3.92 -4.94
CA SER A 55 0.48 3.86 -4.91
C SER A 55 -0.09 3.53 -6.30
N ALA A 56 0.42 4.18 -7.36
CA ALA A 56 0.02 3.90 -8.74
C ALA A 56 0.34 2.46 -9.16
N GLU A 57 1.52 1.95 -8.79
CA GLU A 57 1.92 0.56 -9.07
C GLU A 57 1.05 -0.47 -8.34
N LEU A 58 0.74 -0.20 -7.07
CA LEU A 58 -0.01 -1.11 -6.19
C LEU A 58 -1.52 -1.07 -6.46
N MET A 59 -2.05 0.03 -6.99
CA MET A 59 -3.45 0.16 -7.40
C MET A 59 -3.85 -0.89 -8.45
N VAL A 60 -2.93 -1.28 -9.35
CA VAL A 60 -3.14 -2.36 -10.34
C VAL A 60 -3.37 -3.72 -9.66
N SER A 61 -2.84 -3.91 -8.45
CA SER A 61 -3.01 -5.12 -7.64
C SER A 61 -4.15 -5.01 -6.62
N GLY A 62 -5.00 -3.98 -6.71
CA GLY A 62 -6.11 -3.78 -5.77
C GLY A 62 -5.67 -3.28 -4.39
N VAL A 63 -4.46 -2.75 -4.25
CA VAL A 63 -3.97 -2.19 -2.99
C VAL A 63 -4.08 -0.67 -3.04
N GLU A 64 -4.76 -0.08 -2.07
CA GLU A 64 -4.91 1.36 -1.93
C GLU A 64 -3.94 1.88 -0.87
N LEU A 65 -2.97 2.69 -1.28
CA LEU A 65 -1.94 3.20 -0.38
C LEU A 65 -2.30 4.60 0.11
N ILE A 66 -2.47 4.75 1.43
CA ILE A 66 -2.73 6.04 2.08
C ILE A 66 -1.42 6.56 2.65
N TYR A 67 -0.92 7.67 2.10
CA TYR A 67 0.24 8.35 2.64
C TYR A 67 -0.16 9.41 3.67
N ILE A 68 0.48 9.37 4.84
CA ILE A 68 0.37 10.42 5.86
C ILE A 68 1.76 10.97 6.15
N ASN A 69 1.96 12.24 5.82
CA ASN A 69 3.10 13.00 6.31
C ASN A 69 2.72 13.58 7.69
N ASN A 70 2.95 12.79 8.75
CA ASN A 70 2.60 13.22 10.11
C ASN A 70 3.84 13.79 10.78
N THR A 71 3.93 15.10 10.65
CA THR A 71 4.94 15.99 11.18
C THR A 71 5.05 15.85 12.71
N TYR A 72 6.27 15.48 13.14
CA TYR A 72 6.76 15.39 14.52
C TYR A 72 6.19 14.26 15.40
N GLU A 73 7.09 13.36 15.82
CA GLU A 73 6.88 12.43 16.93
C GLU A 73 7.98 12.66 17.99
N GLU A 74 7.57 12.81 19.24
CA GLU A 74 8.47 13.21 20.34
C GLU A 74 9.60 12.20 20.56
N ASN A 75 9.32 10.91 20.31
CA ASN A 75 10.21 9.77 20.49
C ASN A 75 11.21 9.55 19.33
N ILE A 76 11.13 10.33 18.25
CA ILE A 76 12.11 10.25 17.16
C ILE A 76 13.36 11.04 17.54
N LYS A 77 14.54 10.49 17.21
CA LYS A 77 15.82 11.16 17.40
C LYS A 77 15.87 12.46 16.59
N GLU A 78 16.54 13.48 17.12
CA GLU A 78 16.71 14.74 16.40
C GLU A 78 17.51 14.54 15.09
N ASN A 79 17.06 15.19 14.02
CA ASN A 79 17.58 15.07 12.65
C ASN A 79 17.44 13.65 12.09
N SER A 80 16.30 13.01 12.37
CA SER A 80 16.00 11.66 11.91
C SER A 80 14.54 11.53 11.53
N SER A 81 14.27 10.49 10.76
CA SER A 81 12.95 10.13 10.24
C SER A 81 12.69 8.65 10.48
N THR A 82 11.41 8.27 10.40
CA THR A 82 10.97 6.89 10.53
C THR A 82 9.71 6.69 9.70
N PHE A 83 9.62 5.53 9.08
CA PHE A 83 8.46 5.11 8.32
C PHE A 83 7.67 4.07 9.12
N PHE A 84 6.35 4.18 9.04
CA PHE A 84 5.42 3.23 9.61
C PHE A 84 4.51 2.68 8.51
N ILE A 85 4.20 1.39 8.58
CA ILE A 85 3.26 0.71 7.68
C ILE A 85 2.19 0.07 8.56
N ASN A 86 0.94 0.50 8.40
CA ASN A 86 -0.19 0.10 9.25
C ASN A 86 0.11 0.24 10.76
N GLY A 87 0.88 1.28 11.13
CA GLY A 87 1.29 1.54 12.52
C GLY A 87 2.52 0.76 12.99
N HIS A 88 3.06 -0.14 12.17
CA HIS A 88 4.30 -0.87 12.46
C HIS A 88 5.52 -0.15 11.90
N LEU A 89 6.58 -0.04 12.70
CA LEU A 89 7.86 0.51 12.24
C LEU A 89 8.41 -0.27 11.04
N LEU A 90 8.86 0.45 10.01
CA LEU A 90 9.45 -0.18 8.82
C LEU A 90 10.67 -1.04 9.19
N SER A 91 11.46 -0.62 10.18
CA SER A 91 12.62 -1.37 10.71
C SER A 91 12.26 -2.71 11.35
N ASP A 92 11.03 -2.89 11.85
CA ASP A 92 10.54 -4.18 12.38
C ASP A 92 10.08 -5.13 11.27
N ILE A 93 9.83 -4.59 10.08
CA ILE A 93 9.33 -5.34 8.92
C ILE A 93 10.49 -5.74 8.01
N VAL A 94 11.41 -4.81 7.76
CA VAL A 94 12.58 -4.98 6.88
C VAL A 94 13.84 -4.45 7.57
N ASP A 95 14.96 -5.11 7.30
CA ASP A 95 16.28 -4.66 7.74
C ASP A 95 16.64 -3.36 7.01
N LEU A 96 16.82 -2.27 7.77
CA LEU A 96 17.12 -0.95 7.23
C LEU A 96 18.62 -0.66 7.36
N PRO A 97 19.33 -0.37 6.26
CA PRO A 97 20.70 0.10 6.33
C PRO A 97 20.76 1.51 6.95
N GLU A 98 21.92 1.88 7.50
CA GLU A 98 22.17 3.26 7.94
C GLU A 98 22.10 4.22 6.74
N GLY A 99 21.18 5.20 6.79
CA GLY A 99 21.03 6.22 5.75
C GLY A 99 19.58 6.50 5.34
N PRO A 100 19.36 7.23 4.23
CA PRO A 100 18.03 7.58 3.75
C PRO A 100 17.27 6.34 3.24
N VAL A 101 15.98 6.28 3.56
CA VAL A 101 15.14 5.16 3.13
C VAL A 101 14.81 5.29 1.64
N SER A 102 15.24 4.31 0.86
CA SER A 102 15.01 4.25 -0.59
C SER A 102 13.62 3.72 -0.93
N LYS A 103 13.10 4.06 -2.12
CA LYS A 103 11.83 3.53 -2.67
C LYS A 103 11.70 2.01 -2.54
N GLU A 104 12.77 1.28 -2.84
CA GLU A 104 12.77 -0.19 -2.79
C GLU A 104 12.56 -0.74 -1.37
N LEU A 105 13.07 -0.05 -0.34
CA LEU A 105 12.90 -0.46 1.05
C LEU A 105 11.45 -0.26 1.50
N ILE A 106 10.85 0.88 1.15
CA ILE A 106 9.43 1.15 1.41
C ILE A 106 8.56 0.11 0.69
N ARG A 107 8.85 -0.15 -0.60
CA ARG A 107 8.17 -1.20 -1.38
C ARG A 107 8.26 -2.56 -0.69
N LYS A 108 9.46 -2.99 -0.29
CA LYS A 108 9.66 -4.27 0.41
C LYS A 108 8.87 -4.31 1.71
N GLY A 109 8.86 -3.23 2.49
CA GLY A 109 8.06 -3.10 3.70
C GLY A 109 6.58 -3.29 3.43
N ILE A 110 6.05 -2.64 2.39
CA ILE A 110 4.64 -2.76 2.00
C ILE A 110 4.30 -4.21 1.64
N PHE A 111 5.12 -4.85 0.80
CA PHE A 111 4.91 -6.27 0.45
C PHE A 111 4.98 -7.19 1.66
N GLN A 112 5.93 -6.97 2.57
CA GLN A 112 6.04 -7.76 3.79
C GLN A 112 4.85 -7.54 4.72
N ALA A 113 4.34 -6.32 4.83
CA ALA A 113 3.12 -6.03 5.59
C ALA A 113 1.90 -6.74 5.01
N LEU A 114 1.74 -6.72 3.67
CA LEU A 114 0.70 -7.46 2.97
C LEU A 114 0.82 -8.97 3.20
N LEU A 115 2.02 -9.54 3.09
CA LEU A 115 2.27 -10.97 3.34
C LEU A 115 1.97 -11.38 4.79
N ARG A 116 2.23 -10.49 5.74
CA ARG A 116 1.99 -10.71 7.18
C ARG A 116 0.56 -10.36 7.61
N ASN A 117 -0.26 -9.80 6.73
CA ASN A 117 -1.59 -9.25 7.04
C ASN A 117 -1.57 -8.27 8.22
N LEU A 118 -0.60 -7.34 8.20
CA LEU A 118 -0.48 -6.24 9.17
C LEU A 118 -1.44 -5.10 8.85
#